data_AF-A0A817PY88-F1
#
_entry.id   AF-A0A817PY88-F1
#
_cell.length_a   1.000
_cell.length_b   1.000
_cell.length_c   1.000
_cell.angle_alpha   90.00
_cell.angle_beta   90.00
_cell.angle_gamma   90.00
#
_symmetry.space_group_name_H-M   'P 1'
#
loop_
_entity.id
_entity.type
_entity.pdbx_description
1 polymer ?
#
loop_
_entity_poly.entity_id
_entity_poly.type
_entity_poly.pdbx_seq_one_letter_code
_entity_poly.pdbx_strand_id
1 'polypeptide(L)'
;MEKCEPKDCLRSLRCVSSGGEALSINNVLDFAQFAHDKCQFYNWYGPAECTEAASKYLISGNESKQGHLPIGRPIPNVYIYILDDYLQHVIPDIQIGDIVIGGSGVFAGYTDELLTHQVLIDVDGKLCYRTGDLGRLNIESGQIEFKGRRDYQVKLRGQRIELTEIESTILEATDWVQNCVVVIQIDEESLSSLVAHVMVKTEDDRLNETVVDYCRQHLPFYMVPSMWSFVDHLPINDNGKIDRKRLPRVSHNRHQDEVITPRTELEEQLQLIFAQAFHMPLDGIDVTLSFELLGGTSLGIIHALSMIRSQIYEGVDVNLLLTYSSIRRLAVKLESLRLCENASNRPAEDSKITLSYPKPCLAIETAGIFVLGV
;
A
#
# COMPACT_ATOMS: atom_id res chain seq x y z
N MET A 1 -25.29 17.14 19.05
CA MET A 1 -23.89 17.49 18.73
C MET A 1 -23.86 17.79 17.26
N GLU A 2 -23.64 19.05 16.88
CA GLU A 2 -23.38 19.38 15.47
C GLU A 2 -22.20 18.52 15.00
N LYS A 3 -22.37 17.81 13.88
CA LYS A 3 -21.28 17.04 13.27
C LYS A 3 -20.21 18.07 12.86
N CYS A 4 -19.07 18.03 13.54
CA CYS A 4 -17.89 18.81 13.14
C CYS A 4 -17.55 18.41 11.70
N GLU A 5 -17.51 19.38 10.78
CA GLU A 5 -17.05 19.12 9.42
C GLU A 5 -15.63 18.54 9.50
N PRO A 6 -15.28 17.47 8.77
CA PRO A 6 -13.95 16.83 8.87
C PRO A 6 -12.78 17.81 8.75
N LYS A 7 -12.97 18.90 7.99
CA LYS A 7 -11.99 19.99 7.82
C LYS A 7 -11.71 20.75 9.13
N ASP A 8 -12.70 20.92 9.98
CA ASP A 8 -12.54 21.60 11.27
C ASP A 8 -11.80 20.72 12.29
N CYS A 9 -11.93 19.39 12.19
CA CYS A 9 -11.10 18.47 12.96
C CYS A 9 -9.61 18.58 12.60
N LEU A 10 -9.27 18.74 11.31
CA LEU A 10 -7.89 18.83 10.84
C LEU A 10 -7.19 20.13 11.29
N ARG A 11 -7.95 21.21 11.50
CA ARG A 11 -7.42 22.47 12.05
C ARG A 11 -6.96 22.39 13.49
N SER A 12 -7.30 21.31 14.21
CA SER A 12 -6.78 21.09 15.58
C SER A 12 -5.40 20.44 15.59
N LEU A 13 -4.92 19.93 14.44
CA LEU A 13 -3.64 19.25 14.35
C LEU A 13 -2.48 20.24 14.54
N ARG A 14 -1.54 19.84 15.41
CA ARG A 14 -0.29 20.58 15.66
C ARG A 14 0.94 19.90 15.09
N CYS A 15 0.86 18.60 14.84
CA CYS A 15 1.93 17.81 14.26
C CYS A 15 1.31 16.73 13.37
N VAL A 16 1.87 16.57 12.17
CA VAL A 16 1.57 15.48 11.25
C VAL A 16 2.88 14.85 10.85
N SER A 17 2.95 13.54 11.01
CA SER A 17 4.13 12.75 10.70
C SER A 17 3.76 11.74 9.62
N SER A 18 4.62 11.60 8.63
CA SER A 18 4.51 10.57 7.59
C SER A 18 5.83 9.84 7.48
N GLY A 19 5.77 8.56 7.13
CA GLY A 19 6.92 7.69 6.98
C GLY A 19 6.50 6.43 6.23
N GLY A 20 7.45 5.53 6.02
CA GLY A 20 7.21 4.35 5.20
C GLY A 20 7.59 4.58 3.75
N GLU A 21 7.04 5.58 3.06
CA GLU A 21 7.37 5.85 1.64
C GLU A 21 8.07 7.19 1.42
N ALA A 22 8.64 7.36 0.23
CA ALA A 22 9.29 8.61 -0.13
C ALA A 22 8.25 9.74 -0.22
N LEU A 23 8.33 10.71 0.68
CA LEU A 23 7.35 11.77 0.80
C LEU A 23 7.59 12.89 -0.23
N SER A 24 6.52 13.28 -0.93
CA SER A 24 6.50 14.42 -1.85
C SER A 24 6.08 15.70 -1.12
N ILE A 25 6.78 16.81 -1.39
CA ILE A 25 6.40 18.13 -0.86
C ILE A 25 5.03 18.57 -1.36
N ASN A 26 4.61 18.18 -2.57
CA ASN A 26 3.29 18.57 -3.09
C ASN A 26 2.18 17.98 -2.23
N ASN A 27 2.28 16.70 -1.84
CA ASN A 27 1.31 16.06 -0.94
C ASN A 27 1.23 16.78 0.42
N VAL A 28 2.37 17.25 0.93
CA VAL A 28 2.44 17.99 2.20
C VAL A 28 1.76 19.35 2.06
N LEU A 29 2.03 20.09 0.98
CA LEU A 29 1.40 21.39 0.71
C LEU A 29 -0.11 21.26 0.50
N ASP A 30 -0.54 20.23 -0.24
CA ASP A 30 -1.96 19.94 -0.49
C ASP A 30 -2.69 19.55 0.80
N PHE A 31 -2.03 18.85 1.73
CA PHE A 31 -2.62 18.57 3.04
C PHE A 31 -2.60 19.80 3.96
N ALA A 32 -1.51 20.58 3.92
CA ALA A 32 -1.31 21.74 4.79
C ALA A 32 -2.41 22.79 4.64
N GLN A 33 -3.08 22.89 3.48
CA GLN A 33 -4.23 23.78 3.28
C GLN A 33 -5.42 23.49 4.21
N PHE A 34 -5.49 22.28 4.78
CA PHE A 34 -6.54 21.87 5.73
C PHE A 34 -6.08 21.91 7.19
N ALA A 35 -4.77 21.99 7.43
CA ALA A 35 -4.20 22.02 8.76
C ALA A 35 -4.11 23.46 9.30
N HIS A 36 -3.80 23.59 10.59
CA HIS A 36 -3.47 24.88 11.17
C HIS A 36 -2.12 25.40 10.67
N ASP A 37 -1.94 26.71 10.49
CA ASP A 37 -0.68 27.32 9.99
C ASP A 37 0.56 27.00 10.84
N LYS A 38 0.35 26.64 12.12
CA LYS A 38 1.42 26.23 13.05
C LYS A 38 1.62 24.72 13.13
N CYS A 39 0.90 23.94 12.33
CA CYS A 39 1.07 22.49 12.28
C CYS A 39 2.45 22.17 11.69
N GLN A 40 3.21 21.37 12.42
CA GLN A 40 4.52 20.90 11.97
C GLN A 40 4.37 19.62 11.18
N PHE A 41 5.11 19.50 10.08
CA PHE A 41 5.12 18.31 9.24
C PHE A 41 6.48 17.62 9.35
N TYR A 42 6.47 16.33 9.64
CA TYR A 42 7.68 15.53 9.75
C TYR A 42 7.68 14.40 8.73
N ASN A 43 8.80 14.25 8.02
CA ASN A 43 9.11 13.04 7.27
C ASN A 43 9.99 12.15 8.16
N TRP A 44 9.50 10.96 8.50
CA TRP A 44 10.17 9.98 9.33
C TRP A 44 10.67 8.83 8.48
N TYR A 45 11.82 8.30 8.87
CA TYR A 45 12.41 7.13 8.23
C TYR A 45 12.96 6.20 9.29
N GLY A 46 12.61 4.93 9.16
CA GLY A 46 13.19 3.84 9.90
C GLY A 46 12.66 2.50 9.38
N PRO A 47 13.52 1.48 9.32
CA PRO A 47 13.08 0.10 9.16
C PRO A 47 12.56 -0.46 10.49
N ALA A 48 11.77 -1.54 10.45
CA ALA A 48 11.23 -2.17 11.65
C ALA A 48 12.34 -2.67 12.59
N GLU A 49 13.44 -3.13 12.01
CA GLU A 49 14.68 -3.58 12.66
C GLU A 49 15.41 -2.46 13.43
N CYS A 50 14.95 -1.21 13.29
CA CYS A 50 15.44 -0.05 14.02
C CYS A 50 14.38 0.58 14.94
N THR A 51 13.36 -0.20 15.32
CA THR A 51 12.28 0.24 16.23
C THR A 51 11.50 1.42 15.66
N GLU A 52 10.90 1.21 14.49
CA GLU A 52 10.01 2.13 13.76
C GLU A 52 10.70 3.34 13.11
N ALA A 53 11.48 4.11 13.85
CA ALA A 53 12.11 5.33 13.35
C ALA A 53 13.59 5.45 13.74
N ALA A 54 14.40 5.92 12.79
CA ALA A 54 15.83 6.17 12.96
C ALA A 54 16.23 7.62 12.65
N SER A 55 15.51 8.29 11.75
CA SER A 55 15.73 9.69 11.41
C SER A 55 14.43 10.44 11.17
N LYS A 56 14.52 11.77 11.28
CA LYS A 56 13.40 12.67 10.98
C LYS A 56 13.85 13.94 10.30
N TYR A 57 12.99 14.44 9.41
CA TYR A 57 13.13 15.72 8.75
C TYR A 57 11.93 16.60 9.09
N LEU A 58 12.18 17.79 9.65
CA LEU A 58 11.14 18.81 9.83
C LEU A 58 10.98 19.57 8.51
N ILE A 59 9.78 19.52 7.95
CA ILE A 59 9.45 20.17 6.68
C ILE A 59 9.13 21.63 6.96
N SER A 60 9.85 22.50 6.27
CA SER A 60 9.83 23.96 6.44
C SER A 60 8.91 24.68 5.45
N GLY A 61 8.53 24.02 4.34
CA GLY A 61 7.69 24.57 3.28
C GLY A 61 8.47 25.31 2.17
N ASN A 62 9.79 25.46 2.33
CA ASN A 62 10.68 26.12 1.35
C ASN A 62 11.43 25.12 0.46
N GLU A 63 11.10 23.84 0.54
CA GLU A 63 11.76 22.78 -0.20
C GLU A 63 11.49 22.87 -1.71
N SER A 64 12.42 22.34 -2.50
CA SER A 64 12.21 22.18 -3.94
C SER A 64 10.97 21.33 -4.20
N LYS A 65 10.11 21.78 -5.13
CA LYS A 65 8.97 21.02 -5.64
C LYS A 65 9.36 19.81 -6.50
N GLN A 66 10.65 19.64 -6.77
CA GLN A 66 11.20 18.54 -7.56
C GLN A 66 12.00 17.60 -6.65
N GLY A 67 11.70 16.29 -6.76
CA GLY A 67 12.35 15.24 -5.98
C GLY A 67 11.61 14.87 -4.69
N HIS A 68 12.16 13.90 -3.97
CA HIS A 68 11.64 13.46 -2.67
C HIS A 68 12.26 14.27 -1.54
N LEU A 69 11.51 14.43 -0.45
CA LEU A 69 12.02 15.05 0.76
C LEU A 69 13.15 14.21 1.38
N PRO A 70 14.17 14.84 1.99
CA PRO A 70 15.18 14.12 2.75
C PRO A 70 14.55 13.26 3.85
N ILE A 71 15.22 12.17 4.22
CA ILE A 71 14.85 11.34 5.37
C ILE A 71 15.38 11.91 6.69
N GLY A 72 16.17 12.99 6.61
CA GLY A 72 16.43 13.86 7.73
C GLY A 72 17.75 13.62 8.42
N ARG A 73 17.76 13.86 9.74
CA ARG A 73 18.90 13.61 10.64
C ARG A 73 18.55 12.50 11.64
N PRO A 74 19.55 11.76 12.16
CA PRO A 74 19.33 10.75 13.19
C PRO A 74 18.59 11.33 14.40
N ILE A 75 17.68 10.53 14.96
CA ILE A 75 17.03 10.86 16.24
C ILE A 75 17.98 10.63 17.43
N PRO A 76 17.68 11.13 18.64
CA PRO A 76 18.54 10.90 19.80
C PRO A 76 18.85 9.41 20.02
N ASN A 77 20.10 9.10 20.37
CA ASN A 77 20.61 7.73 20.60
C ASN A 77 20.62 6.82 19.35
N VAL A 78 20.44 7.38 18.16
CA VAL A 78 20.64 6.72 16.87
C VAL A 78 21.79 7.40 16.13
N TYR A 79 22.60 6.61 15.46
CA TYR A 79 23.62 7.08 14.53
C TYR A 79 23.42 6.40 13.17
N ILE A 80 23.64 7.14 12.10
CA ILE A 80 23.47 6.66 10.73
C ILE A 80 24.78 6.90 9.98
N TYR A 81 25.26 5.85 9.33
CA TYR A 81 26.42 5.86 8.45
C TYR A 81 25.96 5.72 7.00
N ILE A 82 26.70 6.36 6.09
CA ILE A 82 26.59 6.12 4.64
C ILE A 82 27.90 5.47 4.19
N LEU A 83 27.85 4.17 3.92
CA LEU A 83 29.04 3.34 3.71
C LEU A 83 29.11 2.76 2.29
N ASP A 84 30.32 2.53 1.79
CA ASP A 84 30.54 1.77 0.57
C ASP A 84 30.48 0.25 0.80
N ASP A 85 30.75 -0.53 -0.24
CA ASP A 85 30.76 -2.00 -0.20
C ASP A 85 31.83 -2.59 0.73
N TYR A 86 32.85 -1.81 1.09
CA TYR A 86 33.93 -2.17 2.00
C TYR A 86 33.70 -1.65 3.42
N LEU A 87 32.47 -1.19 3.71
CA LEU A 87 32.08 -0.58 4.98
C LEU A 87 32.90 0.67 5.34
N GLN A 88 33.41 1.39 4.34
CA GLN A 88 34.10 2.65 4.53
C GLN A 88 33.15 3.82 4.27
N HIS A 89 33.37 4.95 4.95
CA HIS A 89 32.58 6.15 4.72
C HIS A 89 32.72 6.65 3.27
N VAL A 90 31.58 6.82 2.60
CA VAL A 90 31.57 7.45 1.27
C VAL A 90 31.87 8.94 1.37
N ILE A 91 32.30 9.56 0.26
CA ILE A 91 32.50 11.01 0.18
C ILE A 91 31.12 11.71 0.19
N PRO A 92 30.80 12.55 1.21
CA PRO A 92 29.54 13.28 1.27
C PRO A 92 29.28 14.14 0.04
N ASP A 93 28.00 14.41 -0.26
CA ASP A 93 27.49 15.16 -1.43
C ASP A 93 27.78 14.57 -2.81
N ILE A 94 28.78 13.69 -2.93
CA ILE A 94 29.25 13.14 -4.21
C ILE A 94 28.74 11.70 -4.37
N GLN A 95 28.99 10.85 -3.38
CA GLN A 95 28.78 9.41 -3.51
C GLN A 95 27.48 8.96 -2.83
N ILE A 96 26.89 7.89 -3.38
CA ILE A 96 25.76 7.16 -2.80
C ILE A 96 26.35 5.91 -2.13
N GLY A 97 25.89 5.61 -0.92
CA GLY A 97 26.28 4.42 -0.18
C GLY A 97 25.12 3.78 0.56
N ASP A 98 25.37 2.67 1.23
CA ASP A 98 24.41 1.99 2.09
C ASP A 98 24.11 2.82 3.33
N ILE A 99 22.82 2.96 3.63
CA ILE A 99 22.35 3.47 4.91
C ILE A 99 22.53 2.36 5.94
N VAL A 100 23.42 2.58 6.90
CA VAL A 100 23.68 1.67 8.02
C VAL A 100 23.32 2.37 9.32
N ILE A 101 22.45 1.75 10.12
CA ILE A 101 21.87 2.37 11.31
C ILE A 101 22.42 1.65 12.53
N GLY A 102 22.89 2.42 13.51
CA GLY A 102 23.24 1.88 14.82
C GLY A 102 22.64 2.70 15.96
N GLY A 103 22.82 2.19 17.17
CA GLY A 103 22.34 2.81 18.40
C GLY A 103 21.24 2.01 19.05
N SER A 104 20.54 2.63 20.00
CA SER A 104 19.63 1.93 20.91
C SER A 104 18.38 1.34 20.24
N GLY A 105 18.04 1.77 19.03
CA GLY A 105 16.88 1.28 18.29
C GLY A 105 17.13 -0.01 17.50
N VAL A 106 18.39 -0.45 17.35
CA VAL A 106 18.71 -1.68 16.61
C VAL A 106 18.15 -2.89 17.35
N PHE A 107 17.36 -3.68 16.65
CA PHE A 107 16.78 -4.93 17.14
C PHE A 107 17.83 -5.96 17.56
N ALA A 108 17.41 -6.97 18.33
CA ALA A 108 18.30 -8.04 18.77
C ALA A 108 18.61 -9.06 17.66
N GLY A 109 17.78 -9.11 16.61
CA GLY A 109 17.86 -10.07 15.53
C GLY A 109 16.48 -10.58 15.10
N TYR A 110 16.46 -11.36 14.02
CA TYR A 110 15.30 -12.13 13.58
C TYR A 110 15.21 -13.45 14.36
N THR A 111 14.07 -14.12 14.26
CA THR A 111 13.92 -15.50 14.76
C THR A 111 14.79 -16.51 14.00
N ASP A 112 15.19 -16.17 12.78
CA ASP A 112 16.21 -16.87 12.01
C ASP A 112 17.59 -16.23 12.27
N GLU A 113 18.48 -16.98 12.92
CA GLU A 113 19.83 -16.53 13.25
C GLU A 113 20.70 -16.29 12.00
N LEU A 114 20.50 -17.07 10.92
CA LEU A 114 21.27 -16.90 9.68
C LEU A 114 20.92 -15.59 9.00
N LEU A 115 19.64 -15.21 8.97
CA LEU A 115 19.24 -13.90 8.47
C LEU A 115 19.77 -12.77 9.34
N THR A 116 19.80 -12.97 10.66
CA THR A 116 20.35 -11.99 11.61
C THR A 116 21.82 -11.68 11.32
N HIS A 117 22.64 -12.71 11.13
CA HIS A 117 24.07 -12.56 10.82
C HIS A 117 24.36 -11.91 9.47
N GLN A 118 23.40 -11.90 8.54
CA GLN A 118 23.56 -11.25 7.23
C GLN A 118 23.36 -9.73 7.29
N VAL A 119 22.54 -9.26 8.22
CA VAL A 119 22.11 -7.85 8.27
C VAL A 119 22.68 -7.07 9.45
N LEU A 120 22.99 -7.74 10.56
CA LEU A 120 23.67 -7.14 11.70
C LEU A 120 25.18 -7.22 11.51
N ILE A 121 25.82 -6.05 11.50
CA ILE A 121 27.25 -5.88 11.25
C ILE A 121 27.91 -5.10 12.38
N ASP A 122 29.22 -5.31 12.55
CA ASP A 122 30.06 -4.48 13.40
C ASP A 122 30.65 -3.34 12.56
N VAL A 123 30.42 -2.11 12.98
CA VAL A 123 31.06 -0.91 12.43
C VAL A 123 31.79 -0.21 13.56
N ASP A 124 33.12 -0.27 13.55
CA ASP A 124 34.00 0.30 14.58
C ASP A 124 33.65 -0.14 16.02
N GLY A 125 33.37 -1.42 16.22
CA GLY A 125 33.02 -1.99 17.53
C GLY A 125 31.58 -1.74 17.96
N LYS A 126 30.72 -1.27 17.04
CA LYS A 126 29.31 -0.99 17.29
C LYS A 126 28.43 -1.87 16.42
N LEU A 127 27.49 -2.55 17.07
CA LEU A 127 26.44 -3.29 16.38
C LEU A 127 25.54 -2.32 15.60
N CYS A 128 25.40 -2.58 14.31
CA CYS A 128 24.60 -1.80 13.37
C CYS A 128 23.76 -2.72 12.49
N TYR A 129 22.63 -2.22 12.01
CA TYR A 129 21.78 -2.85 11.02
C TYR A 129 22.04 -2.25 9.63
N ARG A 130 22.39 -3.11 8.66
CA ARG A 130 22.54 -2.77 7.25
C ARG A 130 21.17 -2.83 6.57
N THR A 131 20.62 -1.67 6.22
CA THR A 131 19.20 -1.54 5.86
C THR A 131 18.83 -2.08 4.47
N GLY A 132 19.81 -2.18 3.58
CA GLY A 132 19.60 -2.38 2.14
C GLY A 132 19.11 -1.12 1.40
N ASP A 133 18.88 -0.02 2.09
CA ASP A 133 18.57 1.29 1.49
C ASP A 133 19.86 2.01 1.11
N LEU A 134 19.80 2.76 0.01
CA LEU A 134 20.87 3.62 -0.47
C LEU A 134 20.57 5.07 -0.10
N GLY A 135 21.61 5.79 0.30
CA GLY A 135 21.49 7.19 0.69
C GLY A 135 22.71 8.01 0.36
N ARG A 136 22.56 9.33 0.53
CA ARG A 136 23.64 10.31 0.40
C ARG A 136 23.53 11.34 1.50
N LEU A 137 24.64 11.59 2.18
CA LEU A 137 24.73 12.65 3.19
C LEU A 137 25.04 13.98 2.52
N ASN A 138 24.23 15.00 2.79
CA ASN A 138 24.56 16.37 2.46
C ASN A 138 25.35 17.00 3.60
N ILE A 139 26.60 17.44 3.36
CA ILE A 139 27.49 17.85 4.44
C ILE A 139 27.09 19.19 5.07
N GLU A 140 26.55 20.11 4.26
CA GLU A 140 26.18 21.46 4.71
C GLU A 140 24.96 21.43 5.63
N SER A 141 23.91 20.75 5.17
CA SER A 141 22.66 20.62 5.92
C SER A 141 22.65 19.44 6.89
N GLY A 142 23.61 18.52 6.81
CA GLY A 142 23.64 17.27 7.58
C GLY A 142 22.44 16.35 7.30
N GLN A 143 21.62 16.64 6.28
CA GLN A 143 20.44 15.85 5.94
C GLN A 143 20.84 14.63 5.12
N ILE A 144 20.14 13.53 5.32
CA ILE A 144 20.33 12.31 4.52
C ILE A 144 19.24 12.26 3.46
N GLU A 145 19.66 12.09 2.21
CA GLU A 145 18.79 11.87 1.06
C GLU A 145 18.64 10.37 0.81
N PHE A 146 17.41 9.88 0.68
CA PHE A 146 17.14 8.51 0.23
C PHE A 146 17.30 8.41 -1.29
N LYS A 147 17.97 7.36 -1.76
CA LYS A 147 18.32 7.13 -3.19
C LYS A 147 17.80 5.81 -3.75
N GLY A 148 16.96 5.10 -3.01
CA GLY A 148 16.37 3.83 -3.43
C GLY A 148 16.90 2.66 -2.60
N ARG A 149 16.71 1.45 -3.11
CA ARG A 149 17.18 0.21 -2.48
C ARG A 149 18.27 -0.46 -3.32
N ARG A 150 19.13 -1.20 -2.64
CA ARG A 150 20.14 -2.07 -3.24
C ARG A 150 19.53 -3.38 -3.74
N ASP A 151 18.54 -3.90 -3.03
CA ASP A 151 17.84 -5.15 -3.31
C ASP A 151 16.54 -4.94 -4.10
N TYR A 152 15.77 -6.01 -4.27
CA TYR A 152 14.46 -5.98 -4.95
C TYR A 152 13.28 -5.78 -3.99
N GLN A 153 13.55 -5.38 -2.75
CA GLN A 153 12.48 -5.02 -1.83
C GLN A 153 11.85 -3.74 -2.30
N VAL A 154 10.53 -3.68 -2.19
CA VAL A 154 9.76 -2.51 -2.60
C VAL A 154 8.83 -2.09 -1.49
N LYS A 155 8.44 -0.83 -1.54
CA LYS A 155 7.33 -0.33 -0.74
C LYS A 155 6.18 0.00 -1.67
N LEU A 156 5.04 -0.60 -1.39
CA LEU A 156 3.82 -0.37 -2.15
C LEU A 156 2.70 -0.02 -1.18
N ARG A 157 2.24 1.22 -1.25
CA ARG A 157 1.16 1.75 -0.40
C ARG A 157 1.50 1.62 1.09
N GLY A 158 2.76 1.88 1.44
CA GLY A 158 3.30 1.81 2.80
C GLY A 158 3.67 0.40 3.29
N GLN A 159 3.37 -0.64 2.52
CA GLN A 159 3.71 -2.03 2.86
C GLN A 159 5.09 -2.37 2.30
N ARG A 160 5.97 -2.96 3.13
CA ARG A 160 7.23 -3.56 2.67
C ARG A 160 6.90 -4.91 2.03
N ILE A 161 7.33 -5.08 0.78
CA ILE A 161 7.07 -6.28 -0.01
C ILE A 161 8.40 -6.85 -0.50
N GLU A 162 8.62 -8.11 -0.17
CA GLU A 162 9.71 -8.92 -0.69
C GLU A 162 9.28 -9.53 -2.03
N LEU A 163 9.69 -8.95 -3.15
CA LEU A 163 9.28 -9.46 -4.47
C LEU A 163 9.67 -10.93 -4.69
N THR A 164 10.78 -11.36 -4.09
CA THR A 164 11.26 -12.75 -4.14
C THR A 164 10.38 -13.73 -3.38
N GLU A 165 9.66 -13.29 -2.35
CA GLU A 165 8.66 -14.12 -1.64
C GLU A 165 7.47 -14.43 -2.55
N ILE A 166 7.02 -13.42 -3.29
CA ILE A 166 5.96 -13.58 -4.31
C ILE A 166 6.46 -14.49 -5.44
N GLU A 167 7.66 -14.24 -5.96
CA GLU A 167 8.28 -15.08 -7.00
C GLU A 167 8.39 -16.55 -6.55
N SER A 168 8.85 -16.80 -5.31
CA SER A 168 8.96 -18.17 -4.77
C SER A 168 7.60 -18.84 -4.64
N THR A 169 6.58 -18.11 -4.14
CA THR A 169 5.21 -18.64 -4.03
C THR A 169 4.60 -18.99 -5.39
N ILE A 170 4.85 -18.16 -6.42
CA ILE A 170 4.41 -18.44 -7.79
C ILE A 170 5.07 -19.70 -8.34
N LEU A 171 6.36 -19.91 -8.06
CA LEU A 171 7.10 -21.10 -8.49
C LEU A 171 6.61 -22.37 -7.80
N GLU A 172 6.16 -22.27 -6.55
CA GLU A 172 5.59 -23.40 -5.79
C GLU A 172 4.17 -23.79 -6.21
N ALA A 173 3.44 -22.88 -6.87
CA ALA A 173 2.04 -23.10 -7.22
C ALA A 173 1.83 -24.30 -8.16
N THR A 174 2.77 -24.55 -9.07
CA THR A 174 2.71 -25.68 -10.02
C THR A 174 4.05 -25.94 -10.70
N ASP A 175 4.32 -27.22 -11.02
CA ASP A 175 5.50 -27.65 -11.78
C ASP A 175 5.58 -27.10 -13.22
N TRP A 176 4.51 -26.46 -13.70
CA TRP A 176 4.44 -25.88 -15.04
C TRP A 176 5.05 -24.48 -15.13
N VAL A 177 5.17 -23.75 -14.02
CA VAL A 177 5.91 -22.49 -14.00
C VAL A 177 7.39 -22.82 -14.06
N GLN A 178 8.08 -22.36 -15.11
CA GLN A 178 9.52 -22.56 -15.26
C GLN A 178 10.30 -21.49 -14.53
N ASN A 179 9.83 -20.25 -14.58
CA ASN A 179 10.45 -19.11 -13.95
C ASN A 179 9.42 -17.97 -13.83
N CYS A 180 9.65 -17.02 -12.94
CA CYS A 180 8.84 -15.82 -12.86
C CYS A 180 9.63 -14.65 -12.31
N VAL A 181 9.16 -13.44 -12.61
CA VAL A 181 9.72 -12.19 -12.09
C VAL A 181 8.56 -11.29 -11.72
N VAL A 182 8.61 -10.74 -10.51
CA VAL A 182 7.62 -9.76 -10.07
C VAL A 182 8.27 -8.38 -10.08
N VAL A 183 7.53 -7.38 -10.58
CA VAL A 183 7.96 -5.99 -10.61
C VAL A 183 6.83 -5.06 -10.19
N ILE A 184 7.18 -3.85 -9.75
CA ILE A 184 6.22 -2.75 -9.69
C ILE A 184 6.22 -2.07 -11.05
N GLN A 185 5.03 -1.99 -11.65
CA GLN A 185 4.78 -1.14 -12.80
C GLN A 185 4.04 0.12 -12.33
N ILE A 186 4.55 1.28 -12.73
CA ILE A 186 3.91 2.57 -12.54
C ILE A 186 3.30 2.99 -13.88
N ASP A 187 2.00 3.24 -13.91
CA ASP A 187 1.30 3.72 -15.10
C ASP A 187 1.47 5.24 -15.31
N GLU A 188 0.81 5.78 -16.34
CA GLU A 188 0.90 7.22 -16.67
C GLU A 188 0.27 8.12 -15.59
N GLU A 189 -0.63 7.57 -14.78
CA GLU A 189 -1.30 8.27 -13.67
C GLU A 189 -0.55 8.13 -12.34
N SER A 190 0.67 7.58 -12.37
CA SER A 190 1.51 7.31 -11.18
C SER A 190 0.93 6.27 -10.23
N LEU A 191 -0.03 5.44 -10.67
CA LEU A 191 -0.52 4.31 -9.90
C LEU A 191 0.47 3.15 -10.01
N SER A 192 0.86 2.63 -8.85
CA SER A 192 1.78 1.50 -8.73
C SER A 192 1.00 0.19 -8.57
N SER A 193 1.36 -0.80 -9.39
CA SER A 193 0.76 -2.14 -9.42
C SER A 193 1.83 -3.23 -9.40
N LEU A 194 1.56 -4.35 -8.72
CA LEU A 194 2.39 -5.55 -8.80
C LEU A 194 2.06 -6.31 -10.07
N VAL A 195 3.09 -6.53 -10.90
CA VAL A 195 3.00 -7.27 -12.16
C VAL A 195 3.88 -8.51 -12.06
N ALA A 196 3.28 -9.69 -12.29
CA ALA A 196 4.02 -10.94 -12.39
C ALA A 196 4.22 -11.31 -13.86
N HIS A 197 5.48 -11.43 -14.28
CA HIS A 197 5.85 -12.02 -15.57
C HIS A 197 6.21 -13.48 -15.35
N VAL A 198 5.44 -14.38 -15.96
CA VAL A 198 5.50 -15.82 -15.69
C VAL A 198 5.86 -16.57 -16.96
N MET A 199 6.91 -17.38 -16.90
CA MET A 199 7.34 -18.26 -17.97
C MET A 199 6.81 -19.68 -17.70
N VAL A 200 6.06 -20.23 -18.64
CA VAL A 200 5.33 -21.51 -18.47
C VAL A 200 5.78 -22.56 -19.48
N LYS A 201 5.71 -23.84 -19.09
CA LYS A 201 6.05 -24.98 -19.99
C LYS A 201 5.01 -25.18 -21.10
N THR A 202 3.75 -24.83 -20.82
CA THR A 202 2.60 -25.08 -21.70
C THR A 202 1.59 -23.94 -21.52
N GLU A 203 1.02 -23.47 -22.61
CA GLU A 203 -0.13 -22.56 -22.58
C GLU A 203 -1.39 -23.37 -22.19
N ASP A 204 -1.90 -23.15 -20.98
CA ASP A 204 -3.21 -23.64 -20.52
C ASP A 204 -3.93 -22.46 -19.85
N ASP A 205 -5.11 -22.10 -20.33
CA ASP A 205 -5.85 -20.94 -19.84
C ASP A 205 -6.22 -21.04 -18.34
N ARG A 206 -6.31 -22.26 -17.80
CA ARG A 206 -6.58 -22.51 -16.36
C ARG A 206 -5.36 -22.27 -15.47
N LEU A 207 -4.18 -22.11 -16.07
CA LEU A 207 -2.94 -21.93 -15.35
C LEU A 207 -2.93 -20.59 -14.59
N ASN A 208 -3.51 -19.55 -15.18
CA ASN A 208 -3.64 -18.26 -14.52
C ASN A 208 -4.50 -18.36 -13.25
N GLU A 209 -5.70 -18.96 -13.35
CA GLU A 209 -6.59 -19.15 -12.20
C GLU A 209 -5.91 -19.97 -11.09
N THR A 210 -5.24 -21.06 -11.45
CA THR A 210 -4.56 -21.95 -10.50
C THR A 210 -3.46 -21.22 -9.72
N VAL A 211 -2.58 -20.48 -10.42
CA VAL A 211 -1.46 -19.76 -9.81
C VAL A 211 -1.95 -18.58 -8.97
N VAL A 212 -2.93 -17.83 -9.46
CA VAL A 212 -3.53 -16.70 -8.73
C VAL A 212 -4.19 -17.18 -7.44
N ASP A 213 -4.97 -18.25 -7.50
CA ASP A 213 -5.65 -18.78 -6.32
C ASP A 213 -4.67 -19.38 -5.30
N TYR A 214 -3.60 -20.02 -5.76
CA TYR A 214 -2.52 -20.46 -4.86
C TYR A 214 -1.88 -19.28 -4.15
N CYS A 215 -1.55 -18.20 -4.87
CA CYS A 215 -1.01 -16.98 -4.27
C CYS A 215 -1.96 -16.37 -3.25
N ARG A 216 -3.28 -16.33 -3.52
CA ARG A 216 -4.28 -15.83 -2.57
C ARG A 216 -4.38 -16.64 -1.29
N GLN A 217 -4.05 -17.93 -1.33
CA GLN A 217 -4.08 -18.81 -0.16
C GLN A 217 -2.81 -18.72 0.70
N HIS A 218 -1.67 -18.34 0.10
CA HIS A 218 -0.36 -18.39 0.74
C HIS A 218 0.26 -17.02 1.01
N LEU A 219 -0.19 -15.97 0.31
CA LEU A 219 0.31 -14.60 0.49
C LEU A 219 -0.73 -13.70 1.17
N PRO A 220 -0.29 -12.72 1.96
CA PRO A 220 -1.13 -11.58 2.31
C PRO A 220 -1.71 -10.92 1.05
N PHE A 221 -2.96 -10.46 1.13
CA PHE A 221 -3.68 -9.88 -0.01
C PHE A 221 -2.88 -8.81 -0.77
N TYR A 222 -2.15 -7.94 -0.06
CA TYR A 222 -1.39 -6.84 -0.68
C TYR A 222 -0.13 -7.30 -1.44
N MET A 223 0.28 -8.56 -1.30
CA MET A 223 1.41 -9.18 -2.01
C MET A 223 0.96 -9.94 -3.25
N VAL A 224 -0.34 -10.19 -3.44
CA VAL A 224 -0.85 -10.90 -4.62
C VAL A 224 -0.75 -9.96 -5.84
N PRO A 225 -0.06 -10.34 -6.93
CA PRO A 225 0.03 -9.52 -8.14
C PRO A 225 -1.35 -9.21 -8.72
N SER A 226 -1.57 -7.93 -9.04
CA SER A 226 -2.83 -7.46 -9.64
C SER A 226 -2.83 -7.59 -11.17
N MET A 227 -1.65 -7.83 -11.76
CA MET A 227 -1.47 -7.98 -13.21
C MET A 227 -0.53 -9.14 -13.50
N TRP A 228 -0.82 -9.87 -14.57
CA TRP A 228 -0.10 -11.08 -14.94
C TRP A 228 0.23 -11.03 -16.42
N SER A 229 1.44 -11.43 -16.77
CA SER A 229 1.93 -11.52 -18.15
C SER A 229 2.64 -12.85 -18.32
N PHE A 230 2.03 -13.73 -19.11
CA PHE A 230 2.63 -14.99 -19.48
C PHE A 230 3.53 -14.76 -20.70
N VAL A 231 4.79 -15.19 -20.60
CA VAL A 231 5.82 -14.90 -21.60
C VAL A 231 6.59 -16.17 -21.96
N ASP A 232 6.98 -16.30 -23.23
CA ASP A 232 7.79 -17.44 -23.68
C ASP A 232 9.19 -17.43 -23.06
N HIS A 233 9.72 -16.23 -22.81
CA HIS A 233 11.05 -16.04 -22.25
C HIS A 233 11.12 -14.75 -21.45
N LEU A 234 11.92 -14.78 -20.38
CA LEU A 234 12.26 -13.59 -19.62
C LEU A 234 13.49 -12.92 -20.25
N PRO A 235 13.50 -11.58 -20.41
CA PRO A 235 14.65 -10.87 -20.95
C PRO A 235 15.86 -11.04 -20.01
N ILE A 236 17.02 -11.30 -20.58
CA ILE A 236 18.30 -11.39 -19.87
C ILE A 236 19.26 -10.31 -20.37
N ASN A 237 20.14 -9.85 -19.47
CA ASN A 237 21.24 -8.95 -19.78
C ASN A 237 22.49 -9.73 -20.24
N ASP A 238 23.53 -9.02 -20.64
CA ASP A 238 24.79 -9.58 -21.14
C ASP A 238 25.50 -10.51 -20.15
N ASN A 239 25.16 -10.41 -18.85
CA ASN A 239 25.69 -11.26 -17.78
C ASN A 239 24.80 -12.48 -17.48
N GLY A 240 23.79 -12.76 -18.31
CA GLY A 240 22.87 -13.88 -18.13
C GLY A 240 21.89 -13.73 -16.97
N LYS A 241 21.78 -12.53 -16.37
CA LYS A 241 20.79 -12.22 -15.34
C LYS A 241 19.54 -11.63 -15.97
N ILE A 242 18.39 -11.81 -15.33
CA ILE A 242 17.12 -11.23 -15.77
C ILE A 242 17.25 -9.70 -15.84
N ASP A 243 16.89 -9.13 -16.99
CA ASP A 243 16.85 -7.70 -17.22
C ASP A 243 15.44 -7.16 -16.98
N ARG A 244 15.16 -6.83 -15.71
CA ARG A 244 13.88 -6.27 -15.27
C ARG A 244 13.48 -4.99 -16.02
N LYS A 245 14.43 -4.23 -16.57
CA LYS A 245 14.14 -2.98 -17.30
C LYS A 245 13.58 -3.23 -18.70
N ARG A 246 13.83 -4.43 -19.25
CA ARG A 246 13.37 -4.85 -20.58
C ARG A 246 12.10 -5.69 -20.53
N LEU A 247 11.51 -5.88 -19.34
CA LEU A 247 10.24 -6.59 -19.21
C LEU A 247 9.13 -5.84 -19.99
N PRO A 248 8.25 -6.57 -20.69
CA PRO A 248 7.18 -5.95 -21.43
C PRO A 248 6.24 -5.22 -20.47
N ARG A 249 5.80 -4.01 -20.82
CA ARG A 249 4.74 -3.35 -20.06
C ARG A 249 3.44 -4.10 -20.26
N VAL A 250 2.73 -4.35 -19.17
CA VAL A 250 1.39 -4.93 -19.20
C VAL A 250 0.41 -3.78 -19.18
N SER A 251 -0.38 -3.61 -20.24
CA SER A 251 -1.48 -2.63 -20.21
C SER A 251 -2.65 -3.21 -19.41
N HIS A 252 -3.48 -2.34 -18.84
CA HIS A 252 -4.82 -2.70 -18.35
C HIS A 252 -5.77 -3.07 -19.51
N ASN A 253 -5.28 -3.69 -20.58
CA ASN A 253 -6.16 -4.35 -21.53
C ASN A 253 -6.57 -5.67 -20.89
N ARG A 254 -7.56 -5.58 -19.99
CA ARG A 254 -8.31 -6.77 -19.57
C ARG A 254 -8.84 -7.44 -20.82
N HIS A 255 -8.79 -8.77 -20.76
CA HIS A 255 -9.27 -9.73 -21.73
C HIS A 255 -10.42 -9.23 -22.60
N GLN A 256 -10.37 -9.57 -23.89
CA GLN A 256 -11.45 -9.45 -24.89
C GLN A 256 -12.70 -10.29 -24.53
N ASP A 257 -12.91 -10.60 -23.25
CA ASP A 257 -14.14 -11.19 -22.76
C ASP A 257 -15.21 -10.10 -22.73
N GLU A 258 -16.43 -10.48 -23.09
CA GLU A 258 -17.60 -9.60 -23.12
C GLU A 258 -17.80 -8.98 -21.73
N VAL A 259 -17.51 -7.68 -21.57
CA VAL A 259 -17.70 -6.97 -20.29
C VAL A 259 -19.15 -7.15 -19.84
N ILE A 260 -19.35 -7.81 -18.69
CA ILE A 260 -20.70 -8.05 -18.20
C ILE A 260 -21.27 -6.74 -17.66
N THR A 261 -22.31 -6.26 -18.34
CA THR A 261 -22.96 -4.99 -18.04
C THR A 261 -23.95 -5.08 -16.88
N PRO A 262 -24.30 -3.93 -16.26
CA PRO A 262 -25.35 -3.83 -15.26
C PRO A 262 -26.71 -4.37 -15.74
N ARG A 263 -27.47 -4.97 -14.83
CA ARG A 263 -28.85 -5.46 -15.07
C ARG A 263 -29.91 -4.76 -14.24
N THR A 264 -29.50 -3.97 -13.25
CA THR A 264 -30.40 -3.23 -12.36
C THR A 264 -29.95 -1.78 -12.22
N GLU A 265 -30.87 -0.89 -11.89
CA GLU A 265 -30.56 0.53 -11.62
C GLU A 265 -29.49 0.68 -10.52
N LEU A 266 -29.49 -0.21 -9.52
CA LEU A 266 -28.47 -0.18 -8.47
C LEU A 266 -27.09 -0.63 -8.98
N GLU A 267 -27.02 -1.64 -9.84
CA GLU A 267 -25.76 -2.01 -10.50
C GLU A 267 -25.22 -0.85 -11.35
N GLU A 268 -26.08 -0.12 -12.07
CA GLU A 268 -25.68 1.06 -12.86
C GLU A 268 -25.12 2.19 -11.98
N GLN A 269 -25.80 2.50 -10.88
CA GLN A 269 -25.33 3.50 -9.91
C GLN A 269 -23.98 3.12 -9.29
N LEU A 270 -23.83 1.86 -8.90
CA LEU A 270 -22.57 1.36 -8.35
C LEU A 270 -21.46 1.37 -9.41
N GLN A 271 -21.74 0.98 -10.65
CA GLN A 271 -20.77 1.03 -11.75
C GLN A 271 -20.24 2.45 -11.97
N LEU A 272 -21.12 3.47 -11.94
CA LEU A 272 -20.72 4.87 -12.00
C LEU A 272 -19.83 5.29 -10.83
N ILE A 273 -20.16 4.87 -9.61
CA ILE A 273 -19.34 5.16 -8.42
C ILE A 273 -17.96 4.53 -8.54
N PHE A 274 -17.88 3.24 -8.91
CA PHE A 274 -16.61 2.54 -9.04
C PHE A 274 -15.77 3.06 -10.21
N ALA A 275 -16.39 3.49 -11.31
CA ALA A 275 -15.69 4.18 -12.40
C ALA A 275 -14.99 5.45 -11.93
N GLN A 276 -15.71 6.28 -11.17
CA GLN A 276 -15.15 7.52 -10.63
C GLN A 276 -14.08 7.24 -9.57
N ALA A 277 -14.34 6.26 -8.68
CA ALA A 277 -13.43 5.95 -7.57
C ALA A 277 -12.13 5.27 -8.02
N PHE A 278 -12.18 4.48 -9.09
CA PHE A 278 -11.00 3.77 -9.64
C PHE A 278 -10.37 4.51 -10.83
N HIS A 279 -10.92 5.65 -11.24
CA HIS A 279 -10.47 6.41 -12.41
C HIS A 279 -10.48 5.57 -13.70
N MET A 280 -11.54 4.78 -13.88
CA MET A 280 -11.69 3.86 -15.02
C MET A 280 -12.81 4.29 -15.97
N PRO A 281 -12.71 3.98 -17.28
CA PRO A 281 -13.81 4.10 -18.22
C PRO A 281 -15.02 3.28 -17.77
N LEU A 282 -16.22 3.85 -17.87
CA LEU A 282 -17.46 3.21 -17.41
C LEU A 282 -17.75 1.89 -18.15
N ASP A 283 -17.50 1.88 -19.45
CA ASP A 283 -17.65 0.74 -20.36
C ASP A 283 -16.62 -0.38 -20.12
N GLY A 284 -15.54 -0.10 -19.37
CA GLY A 284 -14.52 -1.07 -18.98
C GLY A 284 -14.77 -1.80 -17.65
N ILE A 285 -15.91 -1.56 -16.99
CA ILE A 285 -16.20 -2.11 -15.65
C ILE A 285 -17.19 -3.26 -15.76
N ASP A 286 -16.67 -4.47 -15.58
CA ASP A 286 -17.47 -5.67 -15.42
C ASP A 286 -18.08 -5.73 -14.02
N VAL A 287 -19.40 -5.86 -13.93
CA VAL A 287 -20.11 -5.83 -12.65
C VAL A 287 -19.96 -7.11 -11.81
N THR A 288 -19.46 -8.18 -12.41
CA THR A 288 -19.25 -9.49 -11.75
C THR A 288 -17.83 -9.66 -11.22
N LEU A 289 -16.86 -8.96 -11.82
CA LEU A 289 -15.48 -8.99 -11.38
C LEU A 289 -15.33 -8.43 -9.97
N SER A 290 -14.45 -9.08 -9.22
CA SER A 290 -14.08 -8.59 -7.90
C SER A 290 -13.35 -7.24 -8.01
N PHE A 291 -13.50 -6.34 -7.04
CA PHE A 291 -12.90 -5.00 -7.06
C PHE A 291 -11.38 -5.06 -7.22
N GLU A 292 -10.74 -6.09 -6.68
CA GLU A 292 -9.31 -6.38 -6.80
C GLU A 292 -8.92 -6.65 -8.25
N LEU A 293 -9.64 -7.57 -8.90
CA LEU A 293 -9.48 -7.84 -10.32
C LEU A 293 -9.84 -6.63 -11.16
N LEU A 294 -10.75 -5.77 -10.68
CA LEU A 294 -11.05 -4.46 -11.27
C LEU A 294 -9.93 -3.42 -11.09
N GLY A 295 -8.84 -3.74 -10.41
CA GLY A 295 -7.72 -2.81 -10.18
C GLY A 295 -7.94 -1.92 -8.97
N GLY A 296 -8.94 -2.24 -8.15
CA GLY A 296 -9.31 -1.53 -6.95
C GLY A 296 -8.15 -1.45 -5.96
N THR A 297 -7.80 -0.23 -5.58
CA THR A 297 -6.84 0.05 -4.51
C THR A 297 -7.59 0.29 -3.21
N SER A 298 -6.92 0.17 -2.06
CA SER A 298 -7.54 0.51 -0.77
C SER A 298 -8.08 1.95 -0.76
N LEU A 299 -7.38 2.89 -1.42
CA LEU A 299 -7.85 4.27 -1.57
C LEU A 299 -9.09 4.36 -2.45
N GLY A 300 -9.10 3.67 -3.60
CA GLY A 300 -10.27 3.58 -4.47
C GLY A 300 -11.48 2.99 -3.74
N ILE A 301 -11.28 1.95 -2.92
CA ILE A 301 -12.32 1.36 -2.07
C ILE A 301 -12.85 2.36 -1.03
N ILE A 302 -11.98 3.14 -0.40
CA ILE A 302 -12.39 4.20 0.55
C ILE A 302 -13.20 5.29 -0.16
N HIS A 303 -12.79 5.70 -1.36
CA HIS A 303 -13.53 6.67 -2.17
C HIS A 303 -14.91 6.14 -2.57
N ALA A 304 -14.97 4.90 -3.08
CA ALA A 304 -16.22 4.24 -3.42
C ALA A 304 -17.14 4.11 -2.19
N LEU A 305 -16.61 3.70 -1.04
CA LEU A 305 -17.35 3.63 0.22
C LEU A 305 -17.97 4.98 0.60
N SER A 306 -17.19 6.07 0.52
CA SER A 306 -17.68 7.42 0.82
C SER A 306 -18.83 7.85 -0.10
N MET A 307 -18.70 7.56 -1.39
CA MET A 307 -19.74 7.84 -2.38
C MET A 307 -20.99 6.97 -2.17
N ILE A 308 -20.84 5.69 -1.87
CA ILE A 308 -21.96 4.79 -1.57
C ILE A 308 -22.69 5.25 -0.29
N ARG A 309 -21.95 5.65 0.75
CA ARG A 309 -22.56 6.19 1.99
C ARG A 309 -23.43 7.40 1.73
N SER A 310 -22.96 8.32 0.90
CA SER A 310 -23.65 9.57 0.61
C SER A 310 -24.81 9.44 -0.38
N GLN A 311 -24.71 8.52 -1.35
CA GLN A 311 -25.65 8.43 -2.47
C GLN A 311 -26.61 7.25 -2.37
N ILE A 312 -26.23 6.18 -1.66
CA ILE A 312 -26.92 4.89 -1.74
C ILE A 312 -27.37 4.41 -0.36
N TYR A 313 -26.45 4.22 0.60
CA TYR A 313 -26.78 3.59 1.88
C TYR A 313 -25.80 4.04 2.97
N GLU A 314 -26.24 4.86 3.92
CA GLU A 314 -25.39 5.44 4.97
C GLU A 314 -24.71 4.37 5.85
N GLY A 315 -25.38 3.23 6.06
CA GLY A 315 -24.89 2.11 6.88
C GLY A 315 -23.85 1.21 6.22
N VAL A 316 -23.39 1.49 5.00
CA VAL A 316 -22.34 0.68 4.37
C VAL A 316 -21.02 0.83 5.13
N ASP A 317 -20.29 -0.26 5.32
CA ASP A 317 -18.95 -0.25 5.90
C ASP A 317 -17.92 -0.97 5.00
N VAL A 318 -16.65 -0.88 5.37
CA VAL A 318 -15.55 -1.50 4.62
C VAL A 318 -15.72 -3.02 4.60
N ASN A 319 -16.18 -3.64 5.68
CA ASN A 319 -16.34 -5.08 5.76
C ASN A 319 -17.38 -5.59 4.74
N LEU A 320 -18.48 -4.84 4.56
CA LEU A 320 -19.48 -5.12 3.55
C LEU A 320 -18.87 -5.08 2.13
N LEU A 321 -18.11 -4.03 1.79
CA LEU A 321 -17.46 -3.95 0.47
C LEU A 321 -16.49 -5.11 0.24
N LEU A 322 -15.68 -5.46 1.23
CA LEU A 322 -14.70 -6.54 1.10
C LEU A 322 -15.35 -7.93 1.05
N THR A 323 -16.47 -8.13 1.76
CA THR A 323 -17.21 -9.40 1.76
C THR A 323 -17.96 -9.61 0.45
N TYR A 324 -18.57 -8.55 -0.07
CA TYR A 324 -19.32 -8.53 -1.32
C TYR A 324 -18.52 -7.80 -2.39
N SER A 325 -17.33 -8.34 -2.68
CA SER A 325 -16.28 -7.68 -3.44
C SER A 325 -16.55 -7.46 -4.93
N SER A 326 -17.79 -7.55 -5.44
CA SER A 326 -18.13 -7.17 -6.82
C SER A 326 -19.40 -6.32 -6.85
N ILE A 327 -19.58 -5.51 -7.90
CA ILE A 327 -20.74 -4.61 -8.03
C ILE A 327 -22.05 -5.41 -7.90
N ARG A 328 -22.17 -6.55 -8.60
CA ARG A 328 -23.36 -7.41 -8.57
C ARG A 328 -23.64 -7.97 -7.19
N ARG A 329 -22.62 -8.49 -6.51
CA ARG A 329 -22.78 -9.05 -5.16
C ARG A 329 -23.14 -7.96 -4.15
N LEU A 330 -22.52 -6.79 -4.28
CA LEU A 330 -22.78 -5.63 -3.44
C LEU A 330 -24.20 -5.09 -3.67
N ALA A 331 -24.65 -4.98 -4.93
CA ALA A 331 -25.99 -4.53 -5.28
C ALA A 331 -27.06 -5.41 -4.62
N VAL A 332 -26.97 -6.73 -4.78
CA VAL A 332 -27.89 -7.70 -4.15
C VAL A 332 -27.92 -7.52 -2.63
N LYS A 333 -26.74 -7.33 -2.01
CA LYS A 333 -26.68 -7.15 -0.56
C LYS A 333 -27.31 -5.83 -0.12
N LEU A 334 -27.00 -4.73 -0.80
CA LEU A 334 -27.54 -3.41 -0.47
C LEU A 334 -29.06 -3.33 -0.68
N GLU A 335 -29.59 -3.98 -1.71
CA GLU A 335 -31.05 -4.13 -1.90
C GLU A 335 -31.68 -4.84 -0.70
N SER A 336 -31.09 -5.95 -0.24
CA SER A 336 -31.61 -6.68 0.93
C SER A 336 -31.61 -5.82 2.20
N LEU A 337 -30.56 -5.02 2.43
CA LEU A 337 -30.45 -4.15 3.60
C LEU A 337 -31.47 -3.01 3.56
N ARG A 338 -31.64 -2.36 2.40
CA ARG A 338 -32.64 -1.32 2.18
C ARG A 338 -34.06 -1.82 2.41
N LEU A 339 -34.37 -3.05 1.97
CA LEU A 339 -35.68 -3.67 2.19
C LEU A 339 -35.94 -3.96 3.68
N CYS A 340 -34.94 -4.45 4.41
CA CYS A 340 -35.05 -4.71 5.85
C CYS A 340 -35.27 -3.42 6.67
N GLU A 341 -34.56 -2.33 6.35
CA GLU A 341 -34.77 -1.03 7.00
C GLU A 341 -36.15 -0.45 6.70
N ASN A 342 -36.59 -0.51 5.43
CA ASN A 342 -37.92 -0.05 5.05
C ASN A 342 -39.05 -0.86 5.70
N ALA A 343 -38.84 -2.16 5.96
CA ALA A 343 -39.77 -2.99 6.72
C ALA A 343 -39.78 -2.62 8.22
N SER A 344 -38.63 -2.24 8.77
CA SER A 344 -38.47 -1.83 10.17
C SER A 344 -38.99 -0.42 10.47
N ASN A 345 -39.02 0.45 9.45
CA ASN A 345 -39.54 1.84 9.53
C ASN A 345 -41.03 1.98 9.17
N ARG A 346 -41.77 0.89 8.93
CA ARG A 346 -43.24 0.98 8.83
C ARG A 346 -43.81 1.29 10.22
N PRO A 347 -44.74 2.26 10.35
CA PRO A 347 -45.44 2.46 11.61
C PRO A 347 -46.13 1.15 11.98
N ALA A 348 -45.82 0.63 13.18
CA ALA A 348 -46.45 -0.56 13.70
C ALA A 348 -47.97 -0.32 13.76
N GLU A 349 -48.74 -1.12 13.01
CA GLU A 349 -50.14 -1.32 13.38
C GLU A 349 -50.17 -1.94 14.77
N ASP A 350 -50.95 -1.31 15.66
CA ASP A 350 -51.11 -1.62 17.07
C ASP A 350 -51.21 -3.13 17.33
N SER A 351 -50.09 -3.74 17.65
CA SER A 351 -50.03 -5.04 18.31
C SER A 351 -48.99 -4.94 19.41
N LYS A 352 -49.49 -4.65 20.63
CA LYS A 352 -48.72 -4.66 21.87
C LYS A 352 -48.08 -6.04 22.05
N ILE A 353 -46.82 -6.16 21.69
CA ILE A 353 -45.95 -7.21 22.20
C ILE A 353 -44.78 -6.51 22.90
N THR A 354 -44.84 -6.49 24.23
CA THR A 354 -43.76 -6.01 25.07
C THR A 354 -42.65 -7.06 25.09
N LEU A 355 -41.62 -6.87 24.27
CA LEU A 355 -40.36 -7.61 24.39
C LEU A 355 -39.34 -6.69 25.07
N SER A 356 -39.04 -7.00 26.33
CA SER A 356 -37.93 -6.43 27.08
C SER A 356 -36.63 -7.04 26.55
N TYR A 357 -35.76 -6.20 25.97
CA TYR A 357 -34.36 -6.54 25.77
C TYR A 357 -33.47 -5.59 26.61
N PRO A 358 -32.43 -6.12 27.28
CA PRO A 358 -31.49 -5.31 28.03
C PRO A 358 -30.59 -4.51 27.08
N LYS A 359 -30.26 -3.28 27.48
CA LYS A 359 -29.38 -2.35 26.77
C LYS A 359 -28.05 -3.03 26.36
N PRO A 360 -27.55 -2.85 25.12
CA PRO A 360 -26.17 -3.19 24.82
C PRO A 360 -25.24 -2.24 25.56
N CYS A 361 -24.24 -2.82 26.22
CA CYS A 361 -23.08 -2.11 26.73
C CYS A 361 -22.25 -1.56 25.56
N LEU A 362 -21.59 -0.43 25.80
CA LEU A 362 -20.59 0.21 24.95
C LEU A 362 -19.71 -0.83 24.22
N ALA A 363 -19.75 -0.83 22.89
CA ALA A 363 -18.67 -1.38 22.08
C ALA A 363 -17.73 -0.23 21.72
N ILE A 364 -16.50 -0.34 22.20
CA ILE A 364 -15.38 0.56 21.89
C ILE A 364 -14.86 0.12 20.52
N GLU A 365 -15.06 0.92 19.49
CA GLU A 365 -14.38 0.74 18.20
C GLU A 365 -12.94 1.27 18.32
N THR A 366 -11.98 0.36 18.44
CA THR A 366 -10.56 0.66 18.24
C THR A 366 -10.24 0.66 16.75
N ALA A 367 -10.44 1.80 16.09
CA ALA A 367 -9.71 2.11 14.87
C ALA A 367 -8.32 2.63 15.27
N GLY A 368 -7.29 1.82 15.02
CA GLY A 368 -5.90 2.13 15.35
C GLY A 368 -5.38 3.32 14.54
N ILE A 369 -5.52 4.52 15.10
CA ILE A 369 -4.62 5.64 14.86
C ILE A 369 -3.77 5.73 16.14
N PHE A 370 -2.49 5.36 16.05
CA PHE A 370 -1.55 5.62 17.13
C PHE A 370 -1.23 7.11 17.13
N VAL A 371 -2.00 7.89 17.90
CA VAL A 371 -1.57 9.23 18.33
C VAL A 371 -0.65 9.01 19.53
N LEU A 372 0.67 8.93 19.28
CA LEU A 372 1.65 9.04 20.35
C LEU A 372 1.64 10.49 20.84
N GLY A 373 0.87 10.74 21.90
CA GLY A 373 0.93 11.98 22.66
C GLY A 373 2.25 12.06 23.41
N VAL A 374 3.00 13.14 23.16
CA VAL A 374 4.00 13.65 24.11
C VAL A 374 3.40 14.86 24.80
#